data_AF-A0A820TGR4-F1
#
_entry.id   AF-A0A820TGR4-F1
#
_cell.length_a   1.000
_cell.length_b   1.000
_cell.length_c   1.000
_cell.angle_alpha   90.00
_cell.angle_beta   90.00
_cell.angle_gamma   90.00
#
_symmetry.space_group_name_H-M   'P 1'
#
loop_
_entity.id
_entity.type
_entity.pdbx_description
1 polymer ?
#
loop_
_entity_poly.entity_id
_entity_poly.type
_entity_poly.pdbx_seq_one_letter_code
_entity_poly.pdbx_strand_id
1 'polypeptide(L)'
;MVLPSLCAYTKASYKPIMRKPFIIANMNAKNFRSNFMSLLTDSFKRLKMYVPIGHLRDIYKEHYRHFQLAQHPGIIHIPYQVSIMSLFEQYRMNIPLFFPSLDLLTEWHYTYRVVNERTWDGISGDVKNASKISGVLGSDIPDPNNEFDRNAIRYWLKFSDFYQWPHIIYFNSTDELVIKLKTTNLAQVSSNMKVYNANVRKHLFEQWRQILQRTNSL
;
A
#
# COMPACT_ATOMS: atom_id res chain seq x y z
N MET A 1 12.59 2.48 -23.51
CA MET A 1 12.80 1.73 -22.25
C MET A 1 12.67 2.71 -21.10
N VAL A 2 11.73 2.48 -20.19
CA VAL A 2 11.56 3.32 -19.00
C VAL A 2 12.29 2.63 -17.84
N LEU A 3 13.22 3.33 -17.19
CA LEU A 3 13.87 2.83 -15.98
C LEU A 3 13.04 3.21 -14.76
N PRO A 4 12.57 2.25 -13.95
CA PRO A 4 11.83 2.59 -12.74
C PRO A 4 12.75 3.24 -11.70
N SER A 5 12.21 4.19 -10.94
CA SER A 5 12.93 4.77 -9.82
C SER A 5 13.14 3.73 -8.72
N LEU A 6 14.35 3.65 -8.17
CA LEU A 6 14.64 2.76 -7.06
C LEU A 6 13.88 3.18 -5.78
N CYS A 7 13.65 4.48 -5.60
CA CYS A 7 13.00 5.08 -4.43
C CYS A 7 13.57 4.60 -3.06
N ALA A 8 14.87 4.33 -2.99
CA ALA A 8 15.55 3.90 -1.76
C ALA A 8 16.18 5.10 -1.03
N TYR A 9 15.34 6.01 -0.54
CA TYR A 9 15.77 7.28 0.08
C TYR A 9 16.31 7.11 1.51
N THR A 10 16.12 5.94 2.11
CA THR A 10 16.47 5.67 3.51
C THR A 10 17.49 4.52 3.64
N LYS A 11 18.34 4.61 4.66
CA LYS A 11 19.30 3.56 5.05
C LYS A 11 18.74 2.62 6.13
N ALA A 12 17.54 2.90 6.65
CA ALA A 12 16.92 2.05 7.66
C ALA A 12 16.56 0.68 7.06
N SER A 13 16.51 -0.34 7.92
CA SER A 13 16.15 -1.70 7.54
C SER A 13 15.41 -2.36 8.70
N TYR A 14 14.48 -3.25 8.36
CA TYR A 14 13.63 -3.97 9.30
C TYR A 14 14.44 -4.62 10.42
N LYS A 15 14.10 -4.23 11.65
CA LYS A 15 14.72 -4.69 12.91
C LYS A 15 13.67 -4.64 14.01
N PRO A 16 12.64 -5.51 13.96
CA PRO A 16 11.48 -5.42 14.83
C PRO A 16 11.85 -5.63 16.30
N ILE A 17 11.13 -4.95 17.19
CA ILE A 17 11.24 -5.11 18.65
C ILE A 17 9.96 -5.81 19.13
N MET A 18 10.13 -6.91 19.88
CA MET A 18 9.08 -7.88 20.27
C MET A 18 7.85 -7.30 20.99
N ARG A 19 7.91 -6.06 21.47
CA ARG A 19 6.83 -5.37 22.22
C ARG A 19 6.20 -4.19 21.48
N LYS A 20 6.73 -3.80 20.31
CA LYS A 20 6.15 -2.70 19.56
C LYS A 20 4.85 -3.17 18.88
N PRO A 21 3.82 -2.31 18.82
CA PRO A 21 2.58 -2.65 18.12
C PRO A 21 2.79 -2.67 16.61
N PHE A 22 1.90 -3.32 15.87
CA PHE A 22 1.75 -3.03 14.44
C PHE A 22 1.25 -1.59 14.27
N ILE A 23 1.62 -0.98 13.15
CA ILE A 23 1.19 0.38 12.80
C ILE A 23 0.00 0.30 11.85
N ILE A 24 -1.05 1.10 12.09
CA ILE A 24 -1.99 1.48 11.04
C ILE A 24 -1.50 2.78 10.41
N ALA A 25 -1.24 2.75 9.10
CA ALA A 25 -0.85 3.93 8.33
C ALA A 25 -1.98 4.98 8.28
N ASN A 26 -1.66 6.20 7.84
CA ASN A 26 -2.67 7.26 7.73
C ASN A 26 -3.79 6.85 6.76
N MET A 27 -5.03 7.10 7.19
CA MET A 27 -6.24 6.92 6.38
C MET A 27 -6.91 8.30 6.20
N ASN A 28 -7.19 8.70 4.96
CA ASN A 28 -7.83 10.01 4.69
C ASN A 28 -9.37 9.93 4.75
N ALA A 29 -9.96 8.75 4.55
CA ALA A 29 -11.39 8.53 4.65
C ALA A 29 -11.87 8.51 6.12
N LYS A 30 -12.16 9.69 6.69
CA LYS A 30 -12.56 9.87 8.11
C LYS A 30 -13.72 8.95 8.52
N ASN A 31 -14.76 8.86 7.70
CA ASN A 31 -15.94 8.02 7.97
C ASN A 31 -15.58 6.52 7.97
N PHE A 32 -14.65 6.12 7.12
CA PHE A 32 -14.21 4.73 7.05
C PHE A 32 -13.29 4.34 8.20
N ARG A 33 -12.49 5.28 8.74
CA ARG A 33 -11.59 5.00 9.87
C ARG A 33 -12.34 4.41 11.06
N SER A 34 -13.44 5.01 11.50
CA SER A 34 -14.22 4.51 12.64
C SER A 34 -14.82 3.13 12.34
N ASN A 35 -15.34 2.93 11.13
CA ASN A 35 -15.90 1.65 10.70
C ASN A 35 -14.82 0.55 10.68
N PHE A 36 -13.66 0.82 10.09
CA PHE A 36 -12.54 -0.12 10.05
C PHE A 36 -12.08 -0.52 11.47
N MET A 37 -11.95 0.45 12.37
CA MET A 37 -11.56 0.17 13.75
C MET A 37 -12.62 -0.67 14.48
N SER A 38 -13.92 -0.43 14.23
CA SER A 38 -14.99 -1.27 14.77
C SER A 38 -14.89 -2.70 14.24
N LEU A 39 -14.81 -2.88 12.91
CA LEU A 39 -14.68 -4.18 12.27
C LEU A 39 -13.47 -4.96 12.78
N LEU A 40 -12.34 -4.29 12.94
CA LEU A 40 -11.12 -4.88 13.48
C LEU A 40 -11.28 -5.30 14.94
N THR A 41 -11.90 -4.45 15.77
CA THR A 41 -12.19 -4.76 17.18
C THR A 41 -13.11 -5.97 17.31
N ASP A 42 -14.16 -6.04 16.49
CA ASP A 42 -15.09 -7.16 16.48
C ASP A 42 -14.42 -8.45 16.00
N SER A 43 -13.49 -8.36 15.06
CA SER A 43 -12.67 -9.49 14.59
C SER A 43 -11.78 -10.04 15.70
N PHE A 44 -11.12 -9.16 16.47
CA PHE A 44 -10.34 -9.59 17.64
C PHE A 44 -11.20 -10.31 18.68
N LYS A 45 -12.39 -9.79 19.00
CA LYS A 45 -13.33 -10.42 19.93
C LYS A 45 -13.79 -11.78 19.42
N ARG A 46 -14.24 -11.85 18.17
CA ARG A 46 -14.77 -13.07 17.53
C ARG A 46 -13.72 -14.17 17.45
N LEU A 47 -12.49 -13.83 17.06
CA LEU A 47 -11.40 -14.78 16.92
C LEU A 47 -10.68 -15.08 18.25
N LYS A 48 -11.00 -14.36 19.33
CA LYS A 48 -10.31 -14.44 20.63
C LYS A 48 -8.79 -14.28 20.48
N MET A 49 -8.40 -13.38 19.57
CA MET A 49 -7.00 -13.04 19.31
C MET A 49 -6.74 -11.60 19.73
N TYR A 50 -5.54 -11.34 20.22
CA TYR A 50 -5.08 -9.97 20.49
C TYR A 50 -3.71 -9.75 19.86
N VAL A 51 -3.60 -8.65 19.13
CA VAL A 51 -2.36 -8.12 18.56
C VAL A 51 -2.30 -6.64 18.90
N PRO A 52 -1.23 -6.14 19.53
CA PRO A 52 -1.10 -4.71 19.78
C PRO A 52 -1.02 -3.94 18.47
N ILE A 53 -1.92 -2.98 18.28
CA ILE A 53 -1.98 -2.11 17.10
C ILE A 53 -2.11 -0.66 17.56
N GLY A 54 -1.41 0.25 16.89
CA GLY A 54 -1.57 1.68 17.09
C GLY A 54 -1.58 2.44 15.78
N HIS A 55 -2.31 3.54 15.72
CA HIS A 55 -2.28 4.43 14.56
C HIS A 55 -0.97 5.21 14.53
N LEU A 56 -0.41 5.42 13.33
CA LEU A 56 0.91 6.04 13.16
C LEU A 56 1.03 7.39 13.89
N ARG A 57 0.01 8.27 13.75
CA ARG A 57 -0.02 9.59 14.40
C ARG A 57 -0.23 9.55 15.91
N ASP A 58 -0.77 8.46 16.44
CA ASP A 58 -0.99 8.31 17.88
C ASP A 58 0.30 7.82 18.56
N ILE A 59 1.07 6.96 17.86
CA ILE A 59 2.39 6.50 18.28
C ILE A 59 3.43 7.63 18.14
N TYR A 60 3.36 8.39 17.04
CA TYR A 60 4.29 9.47 16.71
C TYR A 60 3.52 10.77 16.47
N LYS A 61 3.39 11.59 17.53
CA LYS A 61 2.54 12.80 17.52
C LYS A 61 2.94 13.86 16.48
N GLU A 62 4.24 14.02 16.22
CA GLU A 62 4.75 15.05 15.31
C GLU A 62 5.61 14.42 14.22
N HIS A 63 6.78 13.91 14.61
CA HIS A 63 7.77 13.37 13.69
C HIS A 63 8.25 12.00 14.15
N TYR A 64 8.57 11.17 13.17
CA TYR A 64 9.29 9.91 13.37
C TYR A 64 10.48 9.85 12.43
N ARG A 65 11.47 9.04 12.79
CA ARG A 65 12.59 8.67 11.95
C ARG A 65 12.33 7.31 11.34
N HIS A 66 12.81 7.07 10.12
CA HIS A 66 12.59 5.81 9.39
C HIS A 66 13.00 4.56 10.19
N PHE A 67 14.11 4.61 10.95
CA PHE A 67 14.52 3.48 11.78
C PHE A 67 13.51 3.13 12.87
N GLN A 68 12.74 4.12 13.36
CA GLN A 68 11.72 3.89 14.38
C GLN A 68 10.55 3.08 13.80
N LEU A 69 10.15 3.37 12.55
CA LEU A 69 9.17 2.56 11.81
C LEU A 69 9.67 1.13 11.63
N ALA A 70 10.93 0.96 11.25
CA ALA A 70 11.54 -0.34 11.00
C ALA A 70 11.65 -1.23 12.26
N GLN A 71 11.36 -0.69 13.45
CA GLN A 71 11.29 -1.44 14.70
C GLN A 71 9.90 -2.01 15.01
N HIS A 72 8.87 -1.65 14.24
CA HIS A 72 7.54 -2.25 14.38
C HIS A 72 7.45 -3.57 13.60
N PRO A 73 6.61 -4.54 14.01
CA PRO A 73 6.48 -5.82 13.32
C PRO A 73 5.98 -5.70 11.87
N GLY A 74 5.16 -4.69 11.57
CA GLY A 74 4.63 -4.44 10.24
C GLY A 74 3.72 -3.24 10.21
N ILE A 75 3.27 -2.88 9.01
CA ILE A 75 2.40 -1.73 8.76
C ILE A 75 1.16 -2.18 7.99
N ILE A 76 -0.01 -1.84 8.51
CA ILE A 76 -1.32 -2.04 7.91
C ILE A 76 -1.68 -0.78 7.14
N HIS A 77 -1.89 -0.92 5.85
CA HIS A 77 -2.35 0.15 4.98
C HIS A 77 -3.81 -0.03 4.60
N ILE A 78 -4.56 1.05 4.75
CA ILE A 78 -5.82 1.26 4.05
C ILE A 78 -5.57 2.45 3.12
N PRO A 79 -5.29 2.20 1.83
CA PRO A 79 -4.77 3.23 0.94
C PRO A 79 -5.84 4.28 0.65
N TYR A 80 -5.42 5.54 0.57
CA TYR A 80 -6.25 6.67 0.16
C TYR A 80 -5.96 7.16 -1.27
N GLN A 81 -4.83 6.74 -1.84
CA GLN A 81 -4.40 6.99 -3.22
C GLN A 81 -3.76 5.73 -3.82
N VAL A 82 -3.63 5.69 -5.14
CA VAL A 82 -3.08 4.54 -5.89
C VAL A 82 -1.55 4.41 -5.83
N SER A 83 -0.86 5.49 -5.46
CA SER A 83 0.60 5.53 -5.29
C SER A 83 0.94 6.35 -4.05
N ILE A 84 1.50 5.72 -3.01
CA ILE A 84 1.78 6.39 -1.73
C ILE A 84 3.29 6.51 -1.57
N MET A 85 3.84 7.72 -1.44
CA MET A 85 5.30 7.88 -1.38
C MET A 85 5.95 7.11 -0.20
N SER A 86 5.27 7.06 0.95
CA SER A 86 5.76 6.32 2.12
C SER A 86 5.80 4.79 1.90
N LEU A 87 4.99 4.24 0.99
CA LEU A 87 5.02 2.82 0.63
C LEU A 87 6.40 2.44 0.05
N PHE A 88 6.96 3.27 -0.84
CA PHE A 88 8.28 3.01 -1.42
C PHE A 88 9.34 2.89 -0.33
N GLU A 89 9.39 3.85 0.59
CA GLU A 89 10.37 3.87 1.67
C GLU A 89 10.20 2.65 2.58
N GLN A 90 8.97 2.35 2.99
CA GLN A 90 8.67 1.23 3.89
C GLN A 90 9.00 -0.11 3.25
N TYR A 91 8.70 -0.28 1.96
CA TYR A 91 9.03 -1.47 1.20
C TYR A 91 10.55 -1.64 1.04
N ARG A 92 11.29 -0.57 0.76
CA ARG A 92 12.76 -0.61 0.66
C ARG A 92 13.44 -0.83 2.02
N MET A 93 12.78 -0.46 3.12
CA MET A 93 13.20 -0.85 4.47
C MET A 93 12.94 -2.34 4.78
N ASN A 94 12.27 -3.08 3.89
CA ASN A 94 11.89 -4.49 4.08
C ASN A 94 10.91 -4.70 5.25
N ILE A 95 10.09 -3.69 5.56
CA ILE A 95 9.05 -3.80 6.58
C ILE A 95 7.89 -4.62 5.98
N PRO A 96 7.37 -5.65 6.66
CA PRO A 96 6.16 -6.34 6.20
C PRO A 96 4.96 -5.39 6.10
N LEU A 97 4.30 -5.41 4.94
CA LEU A 97 3.18 -4.51 4.64
C LEU A 97 1.91 -5.31 4.38
N PHE A 98 0.82 -4.89 5.01
CA PHE A 98 -0.50 -5.48 4.89
C PHE A 98 -1.42 -4.53 4.14
N PHE A 99 -2.05 -5.02 3.08
CA PHE A 99 -2.99 -4.26 2.26
C PHE A 99 -4.29 -5.07 2.06
N PRO A 100 -5.45 -4.42 1.89
CA PRO A 100 -6.64 -5.12 1.42
C PRO A 100 -6.38 -5.73 0.04
N SER A 101 -6.99 -6.89 -0.22
CA SER A 101 -7.02 -7.45 -1.58
C SER A 101 -7.70 -6.48 -2.55
N LEU A 102 -7.45 -6.67 -3.85
CA LEU A 102 -8.05 -5.83 -4.89
C LEU A 102 -9.58 -5.80 -4.78
N ASP A 103 -10.19 -6.96 -4.53
CA ASP A 103 -11.64 -7.08 -4.43
C ASP A 103 -12.17 -6.39 -3.17
N LEU A 104 -11.52 -6.58 -2.02
CA LEU A 104 -11.91 -5.90 -0.78
C LEU A 104 -11.78 -4.37 -0.90
N LEU A 105 -10.66 -3.89 -1.47
CA LEU A 105 -10.44 -2.46 -1.67
C LEU A 105 -11.44 -1.86 -2.65
N THR A 106 -11.81 -2.62 -3.69
CA THR A 106 -12.85 -2.22 -4.66
C THR A 106 -14.18 -2.01 -3.94
N GLU A 107 -14.63 -2.95 -3.11
CA GLU A 107 -15.90 -2.81 -2.38
C GLU A 107 -15.87 -1.69 -1.35
N TRP A 108 -14.75 -1.54 -0.63
CA TRP A 108 -14.58 -0.43 0.30
C TRP A 108 -14.56 0.92 -0.41
N HIS A 109 -13.93 1.03 -1.57
CA HIS A 109 -13.91 2.27 -2.35
C HIS A 109 -15.28 2.58 -2.94
N TYR A 110 -15.96 1.59 -3.53
CA TYR A 110 -17.31 1.74 -4.05
C TYR A 110 -18.29 2.23 -2.98
N THR A 111 -18.19 1.69 -1.75
CA THR A 111 -19.12 1.99 -0.66
C THR A 111 -18.76 3.25 0.12
N TYR A 112 -17.48 3.44 0.42
CA TYR A 112 -17.01 4.45 1.39
C TYR A 112 -16.01 5.45 0.80
N ARG A 113 -15.69 5.35 -0.49
CA ARG A 113 -14.71 6.21 -1.18
C ARG A 113 -13.34 6.20 -0.49
N VAL A 114 -12.87 5.03 -0.06
CA VAL A 114 -11.62 4.92 0.73
C VAL A 114 -10.38 5.43 -0.01
N VAL A 115 -10.26 5.12 -1.32
CA VAL A 115 -9.21 5.65 -2.22
C VAL A 115 -9.66 6.94 -2.91
N ASN A 116 -10.06 7.96 -2.15
CA ASN A 116 -10.67 9.18 -2.70
C ASN A 116 -9.75 10.00 -3.62
N GLU A 117 -8.43 9.85 -3.51
CA GLU A 117 -7.46 10.53 -4.38
C GLU A 117 -7.15 9.73 -5.67
N ARG A 118 -7.95 8.71 -5.99
CA ARG A 118 -7.89 7.98 -7.27
C ARG A 118 -8.28 8.86 -8.45
N THR A 119 -9.22 9.77 -8.24
CA THR A 119 -9.72 10.73 -9.24
C THR A 119 -9.61 12.15 -8.68
N TRP A 120 -9.48 13.14 -9.56
CA TRP A 120 -9.41 14.55 -9.14
C TRP A 120 -10.69 14.97 -8.40
N ASP A 121 -11.85 14.62 -8.95
CA ASP A 121 -13.15 14.96 -8.37
C ASP A 121 -13.44 14.20 -7.07
N GLY A 122 -12.78 13.05 -6.85
CA GLY A 122 -12.86 12.31 -5.58
C GLY A 122 -12.26 13.08 -4.39
N ILE A 123 -11.29 13.98 -4.64
CA ILE A 123 -10.66 14.80 -3.60
C ILE A 123 -11.65 15.84 -3.04
N SER A 124 -12.45 16.46 -3.91
CA SER A 124 -13.49 17.42 -3.53
C SER A 124 -14.78 16.76 -3.06
N GLY A 125 -14.94 15.46 -3.29
CA GLY A 125 -16.15 14.69 -2.97
C GLY A 125 -17.23 14.74 -4.06
N ASP A 126 -16.98 15.43 -5.17
CA ASP A 126 -17.90 15.56 -6.31
C ASP A 126 -17.72 14.42 -7.33
N VAL A 127 -17.78 13.19 -6.84
CA VAL A 127 -17.51 11.98 -7.65
C VAL A 127 -18.39 11.89 -8.90
N LYS A 128 -17.80 11.46 -10.02
CA LYS A 128 -18.46 11.37 -11.33
C LYS A 128 -18.69 9.94 -11.76
N ASN A 129 -19.61 9.73 -12.69
CA ASN A 129 -19.87 8.45 -13.35
C ASN A 129 -19.21 8.34 -14.73
N ALA A 130 -18.59 9.41 -15.21
CA ALA A 130 -17.87 9.44 -16.47
C ALA A 130 -16.91 10.63 -16.53
N SER A 131 -15.92 10.53 -17.40
CA SER A 131 -15.05 11.60 -17.86
C SER A 131 -15.82 12.59 -18.74
N LYS A 132 -15.40 13.85 -18.73
CA LYS A 132 -15.96 14.89 -19.61
C LYS A 132 -15.62 14.67 -21.10
N ILE A 133 -14.61 13.87 -21.36
CA ILE A 133 -14.14 13.50 -22.70
C ILE A 133 -14.24 11.99 -22.86
N SER A 134 -14.60 11.55 -24.07
CA SER A 134 -14.65 10.13 -24.39
C SER A 134 -13.24 9.53 -24.46
N GLY A 135 -13.11 8.27 -24.04
CA GLY A 135 -11.86 7.53 -24.16
C GLY A 135 -11.45 7.32 -25.62
N VAL A 136 -10.14 7.34 -25.87
CA VAL A 136 -9.57 7.13 -27.23
C VAL A 136 -9.12 5.68 -27.47
N LEU A 137 -9.08 4.85 -26.42
CA LEU A 137 -8.55 3.48 -26.45
C LEU A 137 -9.69 2.46 -26.37
N GLY A 138 -10.48 2.31 -27.44
CA GLY A 138 -11.51 1.27 -27.58
C GLY A 138 -12.63 1.28 -26.52
N SER A 139 -13.67 0.48 -26.73
CA SER A 139 -14.78 0.34 -25.77
C SER A 139 -14.46 -0.55 -24.56
N ASP A 140 -13.36 -1.30 -24.62
CA ASP A 140 -13.05 -2.36 -23.65
C ASP A 140 -12.32 -1.84 -22.40
N ILE A 141 -11.84 -0.58 -22.44
CA ILE A 141 -11.19 0.06 -21.29
C ILE A 141 -12.24 0.92 -20.58
N PRO A 142 -12.60 0.59 -19.33
CA PRO A 142 -13.60 1.35 -18.61
C PRO A 142 -13.08 2.75 -18.25
N ASP A 143 -14.00 3.70 -18.15
CA ASP A 143 -13.68 5.10 -17.84
C ASP A 143 -13.00 5.22 -16.47
N PRO A 144 -11.80 5.82 -16.38
CA PRO A 144 -11.09 5.98 -15.11
C PRO A 144 -11.83 6.87 -14.11
N ASN A 145 -12.68 7.78 -14.55
CA ASN A 145 -13.43 8.67 -13.68
C ASN A 145 -14.81 8.12 -13.30
N ASN A 146 -15.17 6.91 -13.72
CA ASN A 146 -16.42 6.28 -13.30
C ASN A 146 -16.31 5.67 -11.89
N GLU A 147 -16.77 6.43 -10.90
CA GLU A 147 -16.83 6.04 -9.49
C GLU A 147 -18.07 5.17 -9.16
N PHE A 148 -18.98 4.93 -10.11
CA PHE A 148 -20.24 4.21 -9.88
C PHE A 148 -20.26 2.83 -10.53
N ASP A 149 -19.18 2.45 -11.21
CA ASP A 149 -18.98 1.12 -11.76
C ASP A 149 -17.86 0.38 -11.02
N ARG A 150 -18.20 -0.73 -10.37
CA ARG A 150 -17.25 -1.61 -9.69
C ARG A 150 -16.18 -2.14 -10.64
N ASN A 151 -16.54 -2.46 -11.89
CA ASN A 151 -15.59 -2.98 -12.86
C ASN A 151 -14.58 -1.92 -13.25
N ALA A 152 -15.03 -0.68 -13.49
CA ALA A 152 -14.14 0.46 -13.71
C ALA A 152 -13.17 0.66 -12.54
N ILE A 153 -13.69 0.75 -11.30
CA ILE A 153 -12.88 0.90 -10.09
C ILE A 153 -11.82 -0.19 -10.00
N ARG A 154 -12.25 -1.46 -10.07
CA ARG A 154 -11.38 -2.62 -9.94
C ARG A 154 -10.33 -2.65 -11.03
N TYR A 155 -10.71 -2.33 -12.26
CA TYR A 155 -9.81 -2.31 -13.42
C TYR A 155 -8.66 -1.34 -13.19
N TRP A 156 -8.93 -0.14 -12.67
CA TRP A 156 -7.89 0.87 -12.44
C TRP A 156 -7.10 0.64 -11.16
N LEU A 157 -7.76 0.19 -10.08
CA LEU A 157 -7.08 -0.09 -8.81
C LEU A 157 -6.00 -1.15 -8.93
N LYS A 158 -6.15 -2.15 -9.82
CA LYS A 158 -5.15 -3.23 -9.99
C LYS A 158 -3.75 -2.71 -10.36
N PHE A 159 -3.66 -1.51 -10.93
CA PHE A 159 -2.39 -0.89 -11.32
C PHE A 159 -1.71 -0.10 -10.18
N SER A 160 -2.31 -0.04 -8.99
CA SER A 160 -1.72 0.63 -7.82
C SER A 160 -0.40 -0.03 -7.40
N ASP A 161 0.56 0.76 -6.89
CA ASP A 161 1.92 0.28 -6.57
C ASP A 161 1.93 -0.94 -5.63
N PHE A 162 1.04 -0.93 -4.64
CA PHE A 162 0.92 -2.00 -3.65
C PHE A 162 0.34 -3.31 -4.21
N TYR A 163 -0.11 -3.37 -5.47
CA TYR A 163 -0.44 -4.60 -6.18
C TYR A 163 0.62 -5.04 -7.18
N GLN A 164 1.62 -4.18 -7.45
CA GLN A 164 2.67 -4.46 -8.43
C GLN A 164 3.92 -5.05 -7.79
N TRP A 165 4.08 -4.97 -6.46
CA TRP A 165 5.29 -5.40 -5.78
C TRP A 165 5.13 -6.75 -5.06
N PRO A 166 6.15 -7.62 -5.10
CA PRO A 166 6.07 -8.93 -4.47
C PRO A 166 6.11 -8.83 -2.95
N HIS A 167 5.71 -9.91 -2.27
CA HIS A 167 5.79 -10.07 -0.82
C HIS A 167 4.95 -9.09 0.01
N ILE A 168 4.08 -8.30 -0.62
CA ILE A 168 2.97 -7.62 0.07
C ILE A 168 1.98 -8.67 0.56
N ILE A 169 1.47 -8.49 1.78
CA ILE A 169 0.52 -9.39 2.41
C ILE A 169 -0.89 -8.83 2.19
N TYR A 170 -1.69 -9.52 1.37
CA TYR A 170 -3.07 -9.11 1.16
C TYR A 170 -4.02 -9.74 2.17
N PHE A 171 -5.18 -9.12 2.44
CA PHE A 171 -6.26 -9.72 3.22
C PHE A 171 -7.63 -9.41 2.58
N ASN A 172 -8.57 -10.34 2.65
CA ASN A 172 -9.92 -10.21 2.09
C ASN A 172 -10.97 -9.87 3.15
N SER A 173 -10.61 -9.85 4.43
CA SER A 173 -11.46 -9.42 5.54
C SER A 173 -10.63 -8.99 6.75
N THR A 174 -11.26 -8.33 7.72
CA THR A 174 -10.62 -8.00 9.00
C THR A 174 -10.30 -9.26 9.83
N ASP A 175 -11.08 -10.34 9.68
CA ASP A 175 -10.75 -11.64 10.31
C ASP A 175 -9.47 -12.22 9.73
N GLU A 176 -9.36 -12.24 8.40
CA GLU A 176 -8.15 -12.72 7.73
C GLU A 176 -6.94 -11.84 8.09
N LEU A 177 -7.13 -10.52 8.20
CA LEU A 177 -6.09 -9.61 8.68
C LEU A 177 -5.62 -10.00 10.08
N VAL A 178 -6.52 -10.18 11.05
CA VAL A 178 -6.17 -10.57 12.42
C VAL A 178 -5.39 -11.89 12.45
N ILE A 179 -5.84 -12.88 11.69
CA ILE A 179 -5.14 -14.17 11.55
C ILE A 179 -3.73 -13.93 11.01
N LYS A 180 -3.59 -13.19 9.90
CA LYS A 180 -2.31 -12.92 9.25
C LYS A 180 -1.35 -12.11 10.13
N LEU A 181 -1.85 -11.15 10.90
CA LEU A 181 -1.02 -10.40 11.86
C LEU A 181 -0.41 -11.32 12.93
N LYS A 182 -1.12 -12.40 13.30
CA LYS A 182 -0.67 -13.35 14.31
C LYS A 182 0.21 -14.47 13.77
N THR A 183 -0.08 -14.97 12.57
CA THR A 183 0.49 -16.22 12.05
C THR A 183 1.55 -16.02 10.96
N THR A 184 1.63 -14.85 10.32
CA THR A 184 2.60 -14.63 9.24
C THR A 184 4.02 -14.65 9.77
N ASN A 185 4.91 -15.39 9.12
CA ASN A 185 6.35 -15.33 9.39
C ASN A 185 6.94 -14.01 8.82
N LEU A 186 6.83 -12.94 9.60
CA LEU A 186 7.29 -11.60 9.23
C LEU A 186 8.79 -11.53 8.94
N ALA A 187 9.60 -12.35 9.61
CA ALA A 187 11.04 -12.42 9.36
C ALA A 187 11.32 -13.00 7.96
N GLN A 188 10.59 -14.04 7.55
CA GLN A 188 10.70 -14.60 6.22
C GLN A 188 10.23 -13.62 5.14
N VAL A 189 9.09 -12.94 5.36
CA VAL A 189 8.58 -11.91 4.44
C VAL A 189 9.63 -10.82 4.24
N SER A 190 10.19 -10.28 5.32
CA SER A 190 11.24 -9.27 5.27
C SER A 190 12.50 -9.77 4.55
N SER A 191 12.92 -11.02 4.81
CA SER A 191 14.06 -11.64 4.14
C SER A 191 13.86 -11.71 2.62
N ASN A 192 12.67 -12.15 2.18
CA ASN A 192 12.31 -12.23 0.77
C ASN A 192 12.29 -10.84 0.12
N MET A 193 11.70 -9.84 0.78
CA MET A 193 11.73 -8.44 0.33
C MET A 193 13.16 -7.93 0.17
N LYS A 194 14.05 -8.26 1.12
CA LYS A 194 15.46 -7.87 1.08
C LYS A 194 16.19 -8.45 -0.13
N VAL A 195 15.98 -9.73 -0.42
CA VAL A 195 16.55 -10.40 -1.61
C VAL A 195 16.04 -9.75 -2.89
N TYR A 196 14.73 -9.55 -3.01
CA TYR A 196 14.12 -8.88 -4.16
C TYR A 196 14.66 -7.45 -4.34
N ASN A 197 14.71 -6.65 -3.28
CA ASN A 197 15.22 -5.29 -3.30
C ASN A 197 16.69 -5.20 -3.71
N ALA A 198 17.53 -6.14 -3.27
CA ALA A 198 18.93 -6.23 -3.70
C ALA A 198 19.05 -6.52 -5.20
N ASN A 199 18.23 -7.44 -5.72
CA ASN A 199 18.21 -7.78 -7.15
C ASN A 199 17.73 -6.62 -8.01
N VAL A 200 16.64 -5.95 -7.63
CA VAL A 200 16.14 -4.74 -8.33
C VAL A 200 17.22 -3.66 -8.38
N ARG A 201 17.90 -3.42 -7.25
CA ARG A 201 19.00 -2.45 -7.20
C ARG A 201 20.13 -2.83 -8.16
N LYS A 202 20.61 -4.08 -8.12
CA LYS A 202 21.68 -4.55 -9.02
C LYS A 202 21.29 -4.38 -10.49
N HIS A 203 20.08 -4.78 -10.85
CA HIS A 203 19.57 -4.68 -12.22
C HIS A 203 19.50 -3.23 -12.70
N LEU A 204 18.91 -2.34 -11.89
CA LEU A 204 18.79 -0.92 -12.22
C LEU A 204 20.16 -0.24 -12.42
N PHE A 205 21.14 -0.55 -11.56
CA PHE A 205 22.49 -0.02 -11.69
C PHE A 205 23.16 -0.47 -12.99
N GLU A 206 22.99 -1.74 -13.38
CA GLU A 206 23.52 -2.25 -14.64
C GLU A 206 22.86 -1.59 -15.85
N GLN A 207 21.54 -1.40 -15.83
CA GLN A 207 20.84 -0.67 -16.90
C GLN A 207 21.31 0.78 -17.02
N TRP A 208 21.47 1.48 -15.89
CA TRP A 208 22.02 2.84 -15.89
C TRP A 208 23.44 2.90 -16.44
N ARG A 209 24.31 1.95 -16.04
CA ARG A 209 25.66 1.84 -16.58
C ARG A 209 25.65 1.68 -18.10
N GLN A 210 24.81 0.80 -18.63
CA GLN A 210 24.71 0.58 -20.08
C GLN A 210 24.24 1.84 -20.83
N ILE A 211 23.27 2.57 -20.29
CA ILE A 211 22.82 3.83 -20.87
C ILE A 211 23.96 4.85 -20.90
N LEU A 212 24.64 5.05 -19.77
CA LEU A 212 25.71 6.04 -19.66
C LEU A 212 26.93 5.70 -20.52
N GLN A 213 27.25 4.41 -20.70
CA GLN A 213 28.32 3.99 -21.60
C GLN A 213 27.99 4.29 -23.07
N ARG A 214 26.73 4.11 -23.49
CA ARG A 214 26.30 4.45 -24.85
C ARG A 214 26.37 5.96 -25.12
N THR A 215 26.03 6.79 -24.13
CA THR A 215 26.10 8.25 -24.29
C THR A 215 27.52 8.79 -24.29
N ASN A 216 28.48 8.13 -23.61
CA ASN A 216 29.89 8.54 -23.61
C ASN A 216 30.68 8.05 -24.84
N SER A 217 30.05 7.28 -25.72
CA SER A 217 30.66 6.76 -26.97
C SER A 217 30.19 7.54 -28.21
N LEU A 218 29.49 8.66 -28.00
CA LEU A 218 29.05 9.65 -28.97
C LEU A 218 29.81 10.96 -28.73
#